data_AF-A0A1G8VTU2-F1
#
_entry.id   AF-A0A1G8VTU2-F1
#
_cell.length_a   1.000
_cell.length_b   1.000
_cell.length_c   1.000
_cell.angle_alpha   90.00
_cell.angle_beta   90.00
_cell.angle_gamma   90.00
#
_symmetry.space_group_name_H-M   'P 1'
#
loop_
_entity.id
_entity.type
_entity.pdbx_description
1 polymer ?
#
loop_
_entity_poly.entity_id
_entity_poly.type
_entity_poly.pdbx_seq_one_letter_code
_entity_poly.pdbx_strand_id
1 'polypeptide(L)' 'MSNRYKCIESFYLPMLDENENEIENEEVRVEKGTVWERQEVSYLSDVRLENDTGWIEIANESLARYFKELTEEQTDEQTN' A
#
# COMPACT_ATOMS: atom_id res chain seq x y z
N MET A 1 -5.42 -10.14 -11.97
CA MET A 1 -6.49 -9.53 -11.16
C MET A 1 -5.80 -8.51 -10.27
N SER A 2 -6.27 -7.28 -10.21
CA SER A 2 -5.63 -6.26 -9.36
C SER A 2 -6.04 -6.46 -7.91
N ASN A 3 -5.09 -6.77 -7.03
CA ASN A 3 -5.36 -6.90 -5.60
C ASN A 3 -5.40 -5.50 -4.97
N ARG A 4 -6.51 -5.16 -4.30
CA ARG A 4 -6.68 -3.89 -3.61
C ARG A 4 -6.50 -4.07 -2.11
N TYR A 5 -5.85 -3.11 -1.47
CA TYR A 5 -5.51 -3.14 -0.05
C TYR A 5 -5.94 -1.84 0.61
N LYS A 6 -6.54 -1.93 1.80
CA LYS A 6 -6.86 -0.77 2.63
C LYS A 6 -5.90 -0.69 3.80
N CYS A 7 -5.24 0.46 3.97
CA CYS A 7 -4.40 0.71 5.12
C CYS A 7 -5.26 0.73 6.41
N ILE A 8 -4.90 -0.05 7.42
CA ILE A 8 -5.66 -0.20 8.67
C ILE A 8 -5.08 0.59 9.85
N GLU A 9 -3.83 1.06 9.73
CA GLU A 9 -3.10 1.83 10.74
C GLU A 9 -2.09 2.73 10.02
N SER A 10 -2.05 4.03 10.37
CA SER A 10 -1.11 4.96 9.73
C SER A 10 0.32 4.64 10.14
N PHE A 11 1.26 4.71 9.19
CA PHE A 11 2.67 4.46 9.43
C PHE A 11 3.55 5.29 8.48
N TYR A 12 4.85 5.33 8.74
CA TYR A 12 5.84 6.04 7.94
C TYR A 12 6.73 5.04 7.21
N LEU A 13 7.18 5.42 6.02
CA LEU A 13 8.13 4.69 5.19
C LEU A 13 9.16 5.67 4.64
N PRO A 14 10.40 5.22 4.36
CA PRO A 14 11.34 6.00 3.57
C PRO A 14 10.71 6.39 2.23
N MET A 15 10.92 7.64 1.81
CA MET A 15 10.51 8.09 0.49
C MET A 15 11.51 7.61 -0.56
N LEU A 16 11.02 7.13 -1.70
CA LEU A 16 11.86 6.68 -2.82
C LEU A 16 11.82 7.70 -3.96
N ASP A 17 12.94 7.85 -4.66
CA ASP A 17 13.04 8.63 -5.90
C ASP A 17 12.59 7.81 -7.12
N GLU A 18 12.65 8.42 -8.31
CA GLU A 18 12.27 7.79 -9.57
C GLU A 18 13.15 6.58 -9.98
N ASN A 19 14.32 6.44 -9.35
CA ASN A 19 15.28 5.36 -9.59
C ASN A 19 15.26 4.33 -8.46
N GLU A 20 14.19 4.29 -7.66
CA GLU A 20 13.99 3.34 -6.55
C GLU A 20 15.06 3.49 -5.44
N ASN A 21 15.66 4.67 -5.29
CA ASN A 21 16.61 4.94 -4.21
C ASN A 21 15.93 5.68 -3.06
N GLU A 22 16.26 5.31 -1.82
CA GLU A 22 15.83 6.04 -0.63
C GLU A 22 16.36 7.46 -0.64
N ILE A 23 15.46 8.42 -0.42
CA ILE A 23 15.81 9.83 -0.22
C ILE A 23 16.13 10.03 1.27
N GLU A 24 17.37 10.42 1.57
CA GLU A 24 17.87 10.54 2.93
C GLU A 24 17.06 11.56 3.75
N ASN A 25 16.56 11.15 4.93
CA ASN A 25 15.74 11.96 5.84
C ASN A 25 14.35 12.36 5.30
N GLU A 26 13.86 11.75 4.23
CA GLU A 26 12.50 11.94 3.74
C GLU A 26 11.63 10.70 3.98
N GLU A 27 10.45 10.91 4.54
CA GLU A 27 9.49 9.86 4.83
C GLU A 27 8.13 10.21 4.23
N VAL A 28 7.44 9.19 3.70
CA VAL A 28 6.04 9.28 3.30
C VAL A 28 5.16 8.72 4.40
N ARG A 29 4.11 9.46 4.75
CA ARG A 29 3.08 8.99 5.67
C ARG A 29 1.98 8.28 4.90
N VAL A 30 1.77 6.99 5.18
CA VAL A 30 0.61 6.26 4.69
C VAL A 30 -0.53 6.44 5.68
N GLU A 31 -1.63 7.06 5.24
CA GLU A 31 -2.76 7.34 6.11
C GLU A 31 -3.71 6.14 6.23
N LYS A 32 -4.13 5.84 7.45
CA LYS A 32 -5.18 4.87 7.73
C LYS A 32 -6.43 5.18 6.90
N GLY A 33 -6.97 4.14 6.27
CA GLY A 33 -8.17 4.21 5.46
C GLY A 33 -7.91 4.47 3.97
N THR A 34 -6.68 4.84 3.58
CA THR A 34 -6.30 4.92 2.17
C THR A 34 -6.35 3.56 1.50
N VAL A 35 -6.67 3.54 0.21
CA VAL A 35 -6.76 2.34 -0.62
C VAL A 35 -5.66 2.37 -1.66
N TRP A 36 -5.03 1.23 -1.85
CA TRP A 36 -3.90 1.05 -2.74
C TRP A 36 -4.09 -0.20 -3.59
N GLU A 37 -3.60 -0.16 -4.82
CA GLU A 37 -3.63 -1.24 -5.79
C GLU A 37 -2.24 -1.84 -5.93
N ARG A 38 -2.15 -3.17 -5.83
CA ARG A 38 -0.90 -3.88 -6.04
C ARG A 38 -0.61 -4.01 -7.52
N GLN A 39 0.58 -3.61 -7.93
CA GLN A 39 1.09 -3.85 -9.28
C GLN A 39 1.79 -5.22 -9.36
N GLU A 40 1.65 -5.92 -10.49
CA GLU A 40 2.27 -7.24 -10.71
C GLU A 40 3.81 -7.18 -10.89
N VAL A 41 4.35 -5.98 -11.05
CA VAL A 41 5.78 -5.77 -11.32
C VAL A 41 6.55 -5.71 -10.00
N SER A 42 7.13 -6.82 -9.55
CA SER A 42 8.26 -6.76 -8.62
C SER A 42 9.31 -7.77 -9.04
N TYR A 43 10.45 -7.29 -9.55
CA TYR A 43 11.54 -8.16 -9.98
C TYR A 43 12.29 -8.77 -8.79
N LEU A 44 12.18 -8.19 -7.59
CA LEU A 44 12.85 -8.64 -6.37
C LEU A 44 12.01 -8.22 -5.14
N SER A 45 11.55 -9.19 -4.35
CA SER A 45 11.14 -9.12 -2.93
C SER A 45 10.14 -8.07 -2.38
N ASP A 46 9.82 -6.98 -3.07
CA ASP A 46 9.08 -5.85 -2.51
C ASP A 46 7.73 -5.61 -3.21
N VAL A 47 6.67 -5.40 -2.44
CA VAL A 47 5.30 -5.19 -2.93
C VAL A 47 5.14 -3.72 -3.30
N ARG A 48 4.96 -3.45 -4.59
CA ARG A 48 4.60 -2.12 -5.08
C ARG A 48 3.09 -1.89 -4.98
N LEU A 49 2.72 -0.84 -4.26
CA LEU A 49 1.36 -0.37 -4.06
C LEU A 49 1.20 1.03 -4.67
N GLU A 50 0.14 1.25 -5.45
CA GLU A 50 -0.13 2.53 -6.10
C GLU A 50 -1.52 3.06 -5.77
N ASN A 51 -1.67 4.38 -5.77
CA ASN A 51 -2.95 5.08 -5.67
C ASN A 51 -2.91 6.39 -6.46
N ASP A 52 -3.96 7.20 -6.37
CA ASP A 52 -4.05 8.50 -7.08
C ASP A 52 -2.97 9.52 -6.68
N THR A 53 -2.28 9.30 -5.55
CA THR A 53 -1.26 10.22 -5.00
C THR A 53 0.17 9.79 -5.28
N GLY A 54 0.39 8.56 -5.74
CA GLY A 54 1.73 8.04 -6.02
C GLY A 54 1.84 6.54 -5.77
N TRP A 55 3.07 6.09 -5.52
CA TRP A 55 3.40 4.70 -5.27
C TRP A 55 4.30 4.55 -4.05
N ILE A 56 4.24 3.39 -3.42
CA ILE A 56 5.12 2.98 -2.32
C ILE A 56 5.59 1.55 -2.56
N GLU A 57 6.79 1.24 -2.06
CA GLU A 57 7.31 -0.13 -2.00
C GLU A 57 7.41 -0.56 -0.55
N ILE A 58 6.86 -1.74 -0.25
CA ILE A 58 6.85 -2.29 1.10
C ILE A 58 7.18 -3.78 1.09
N ALA A 59 7.86 -4.22 2.14
CA ALA A 59 8.02 -5.65 2.40
C ALA A 59 6.65 -6.32 2.62
N ASN A 60 6.54 -7.60 2.26
CA ASN A 60 5.34 -8.41 2.51
C ASN A 60 4.91 -8.42 3.99
N GLU A 61 5.87 -8.33 4.93
CA GLU A 61 5.58 -8.23 6.37
C GLU A 61 4.84 -6.94 6.72
N SER A 62 5.27 -5.81 6.16
CA SER A 62 4.61 -4.51 6.31
C SER A 62 3.21 -4.51 5.68
N LEU A 63 3.05 -5.16 4.52
CA LEU A 63 1.74 -5.36 3.90
C LEU A 63 0.79 -6.11 4.84
N ALA A 64 1.22 -7.26 5.38
CA ALA A 64 0.41 -8.08 6.28
C ALA A 64 0.07 -7.37 7.60
N ARG A 65 0.94 -6.47 8.07
CA ARG A 65 0.77 -5.73 9.32
C ARG A 65 -0.15 -4.52 9.18
N TYR A 66 0.03 -3.73 8.13
CA TYR A 66 -0.60 -2.40 8.00
C TYR A 66 -1.74 -2.36 6.99
N PHE A 67 -1.98 -3.43 6.22
CA PHE A 67 -3.02 -3.47 5.22
C PHE A 67 -3.95 -4.67 5.37
N LYS A 68 -5.21 -4.46 4.98
CA LYS A 68 -6.21 -5.52 4.80
C LYS A 68 -6.56 -5.60 3.31
N GLU A 69 -6.50 -6.79 2.74
CA GLU A 69 -6.97 -7.06 1.38
C GLU A 69 -8.48 -6.83 1.28
N LEU A 70 -8.89 -6.12 0.23
CA LEU A 70 -10.29 -5.88 -0.11
C LEU A 70 -10.74 -6.96 -1.10
N THR A 71 -11.26 -8.07 -0.58
CA THR A 71 -11.97 -9.05 -1.41
C THR A 71 -13.34 -8.46 -1.81
N GLU A 72 -13.85 -8.81 -2.99
CA GLU A 72 -15.15 -8.32 -3.49
C GLU A 72 -16.35 -8.78 -2.63
N GLU A 73 -16.15 -9.58 -1.58
CA GLU A 73 -17.18 -10.14 -0.68
C GLU A 73 -17.47 -9.29 0.57
N GLN A 74 -17.15 -8.00 0.58
CA GLN A 74 -17.48 -7.11 1.70
C GLN A 74 -18.36 -5.93 1.24
N THR A 75 -19.48 -6.24 0.58
CA THR A 75 -20.67 -5.39 0.54
C THR A 75 -21.76 -6.03 1.41
N ASP A 76 -21.52 -6.08 2.72
CA ASP A 76 -22.59 -6.38 3.67
C ASP A 76 -23.36 -5.08 3.97
N GLU A 77 -24.51 -4.98 3.32
CA GLU A 77 -25.79 -4.58 3.90
C GLU A 77 -25.72 -3.51 5.01
N GLN A 78 -25.83 -2.25 4.60
CA GLN A 78 -26.30 -1.20 5.50
C GLN A 78 -27.82 -1.15 5.39
N THR A 79 -28.48 -2.06 6.12
CA THR A 79 -29.93 -2.02 6.38
C THR A 79 -30.18 -1.07 7.53
N ASN A 80 -30.73 0.12 7.26
CA ASN A 80 -31.71 0.77 8.13
C ASN A 80 -32.52 1.81 7.37
#